data_AF-A0A523D8B3-F1
#
_entry.id   AF-A0A523D8B3-F1
#
_cell.length_a   1.000
_cell.length_b   1.000
_cell.length_c   1.000
_cell.angle_alpha   90.00
_cell.angle_beta   90.00
_cell.angle_gamma   90.00
#
_symmetry.space_group_name_H-M   'P 1'
#
loop_
_entity.id
_entity.type
_entity.pdbx_description
1 polymer ?
#
loop_
_entity_poly.entity_id
_entity_poly.type
_entity_poly.pdbx_seq_one_letter_code
_entity_poly.pdbx_strand_id
1 'polypeptide(L)'
;MSYAFFMILHLFGIFMVLMSLGGLIVLGVVEDSQWRKLAAMTNGIGLVVVFIGGFGLLGLLQLGWPGWILVKIVIWLLFAVMMVLARRLPQSGKYLWWGSLMLAGFAAYLANLKPF
;
A
#
# COMPACT_ATOMS: atom_id res chain seq x y z
N MET A 1 12.00 19.46 -5.90
CA MET A 1 12.14 18.01 -6.16
C MET A 1 11.51 17.68 -7.50
N SER A 2 12.06 16.70 -8.25
CA SER A 2 11.57 16.36 -9.59
C SER A 2 10.34 15.45 -9.55
N TYR A 3 9.60 15.38 -10.66
CA TYR A 3 8.53 14.40 -10.85
C TYR A 3 9.01 12.96 -10.62
N ALA A 4 10.17 12.61 -11.21
CA ALA A 4 10.76 11.29 -11.08
C ALA A 4 11.03 10.91 -9.62
N PHE A 5 11.47 11.85 -8.79
CA PHE A 5 11.71 11.60 -7.36
C PHE A 5 10.42 11.15 -6.65
N PHE A 6 9.34 11.92 -6.75
CA PHE A 6 8.09 11.57 -6.07
C PHE A 6 7.43 10.31 -6.66
N MET A 7 7.58 10.08 -7.97
CA MET A 7 7.12 8.85 -8.62
C MET A 7 7.86 7.62 -8.09
N ILE A 8 9.19 7.66 -8.04
CA ILE A 8 10.02 6.56 -7.51
C ILE A 8 9.70 6.35 -6.03
N LEU A 9 9.58 7.42 -5.25
CA LEU A 9 9.25 7.34 -3.83
C LEU A 9 7.88 6.69 -3.61
N HIS A 10 6.86 7.09 -4.38
CA HIS A 10 5.53 6.49 -4.30
C HIS A 10 5.58 4.99 -4.62
N LEU A 11 6.19 4.61 -5.74
CA LEU A 11 6.32 3.20 -6.16
C LEU A 11 7.10 2.37 -5.14
N PHE A 12 8.19 2.91 -4.59
CA PHE A 12 8.98 2.24 -3.56
C PHE A 12 8.13 1.94 -2.33
N GLY A 13 7.34 2.91 -1.86
CA GLY A 13 6.39 2.69 -0.78
C GLY A 13 5.37 1.60 -1.11
N ILE A 14 4.86 1.54 -2.36
CA ILE A 14 3.91 0.50 -2.79
C ILE A 14 4.56 -0.88 -2.68
N PHE A 15 5.80 -1.02 -3.17
CA PHE A 15 6.53 -2.28 -3.07
C PHE A 15 6.75 -2.71 -1.62
N MET A 16 7.09 -1.77 -0.74
CA MET A 16 7.21 -2.03 0.70
C MET A 16 5.90 -2.57 1.29
N VAL A 17 4.77 -1.94 0.99
CA VAL A 17 3.45 -2.35 1.50
C VAL A 17 3.07 -3.75 1.00
N LEU A 18 3.23 -4.02 -0.30
CA LEU A 18 2.87 -5.31 -0.89
C LEU A 18 3.78 -6.44 -0.42
N MET A 19 5.10 -6.22 -0.42
CA MET A 19 6.07 -7.19 0.07
C MET A 19 5.84 -7.51 1.55
N SER A 20 5.64 -6.47 2.36
CA SER A 20 5.34 -6.61 3.78
C SER A 20 4.06 -7.41 4.02
N LEU A 21 2.98 -7.09 3.31
CA LEU A 21 1.70 -7.77 3.50
C LEU A 21 1.77 -9.23 3.07
N GLY A 22 2.41 -9.52 1.93
CA GLY A 22 2.67 -10.90 1.49
C GLY A 22 3.50 -11.67 2.53
N GLY A 23 4.55 -11.05 3.06
CA GLY A 23 5.36 -11.60 4.15
C GLY A 23 4.54 -11.89 5.41
N LEU A 24 3.70 -10.95 5.85
CA LEU A 24 2.85 -11.13 7.03
C LEU A 24 1.75 -12.19 6.84
N ILE A 25 1.23 -12.36 5.62
CA ILE A 25 0.26 -13.42 5.31
C ILE A 25 0.93 -14.79 5.41
N VAL A 26 2.14 -14.96 4.86
CA VAL A 26 2.88 -16.22 4.91
C VAL A 26 3.41 -16.52 6.32
N LEU A 27 3.97 -15.52 6.99
CA LEU A 27 4.46 -15.62 8.38
C LEU A 27 3.33 -15.70 9.41
N GLY A 28 2.07 -15.43 9.04
CA GLY A 28 0.92 -15.62 9.92
C GLY A 28 0.76 -17.06 10.42
N VAL A 29 1.46 -18.01 9.77
CA VAL A 29 1.47 -19.45 10.08
C VAL A 29 2.75 -19.86 10.84
N VAL A 30 3.77 -19.00 10.95
CA VAL A 30 5.11 -19.34 11.49
C VAL A 30 5.45 -18.46 12.70
N GLU A 31 5.93 -19.06 13.79
CA GLU A 31 6.33 -18.37 15.03
C GLU A 31 7.69 -17.64 14.93
N ASP A 32 7.95 -16.88 13.87
CA ASP A 32 9.16 -16.05 13.78
C ASP A 32 8.88 -14.59 14.14
N SER A 33 9.35 -14.17 15.31
CA SER A 33 9.11 -12.81 15.84
C SER A 33 9.92 -11.72 15.14
N GLN A 34 11.12 -12.02 14.62
CA GLN A 34 12.01 -11.02 14.03
C GLN A 34 11.51 -10.60 12.64
N TRP A 35 11.23 -11.58 11.78
CA TRP A 35 10.72 -11.30 10.43
C TRP A 35 9.33 -10.70 10.46
N ARG A 36 8.49 -11.10 11.42
CA ARG A 36 7.16 -10.50 11.62
C ARG A 36 7.25 -9.03 12.03
N LYS A 37 8.19 -8.69 12.92
CA LYS A 37 8.45 -7.29 13.31
C LYS A 37 8.98 -6.48 12.13
N LEU A 38 9.95 -7.01 11.38
CA LEU A 38 10.48 -6.36 10.18
C LEU A 38 9.37 -6.08 9.17
N ALA A 39 8.58 -7.10 8.81
CA ALA A 39 7.48 -6.94 7.87
C ALA A 39 6.45 -5.92 8.36
N ALA A 40 6.08 -5.93 9.65
CA ALA A 40 5.17 -4.93 10.23
C ALA A 40 5.71 -3.50 10.11
N MET A 41 7.00 -3.29 10.42
CA MET A 41 7.64 -1.97 10.29
C MET A 41 7.70 -1.53 8.82
N THR A 42 8.06 -2.43 7.91
CA THR A 42 8.07 -2.18 6.47
C THR A 42 6.69 -1.78 5.96
N ASN A 43 5.60 -2.33 6.51
CA ASN A 43 4.25 -1.91 6.15
C ASN A 43 3.98 -0.46 6.54
N GLY A 44 4.21 -0.13 7.82
CA GLY A 44 3.90 1.19 8.36
C GLY A 44 4.74 2.28 7.70
N ILE A 45 6.05 2.04 7.56
CA ILE A 45 6.95 2.96 6.86
C ILE A 45 6.57 3.06 5.39
N GLY A 46 6.28 1.92 4.75
CA GLY A 46 5.83 1.86 3.36
C GLY A 46 4.61 2.75 3.11
N LEU A 47 3.59 2.69 3.96
CA LEU A 47 2.40 3.54 3.86
C LEU A 47 2.73 5.03 3.98
N VAL A 48 3.60 5.42 4.91
CA VAL A 48 4.06 6.82 5.03
C VAL A 48 4.77 7.25 3.74
N VAL A 49 5.66 6.41 3.22
CA VAL A 49 6.40 6.67 1.97
C VAL A 49 5.46 6.77 0.77
N VAL A 50 4.43 5.92 0.68
CA VAL A 50 3.36 6.00 -0.33
C VAL A 50 2.68 7.37 -0.26
N PHE A 51 2.27 7.83 0.93
CA PHE A 51 1.59 9.11 1.07
C PHE A 51 2.50 10.29 0.75
N ILE A 52 3.76 10.29 1.18
CA ILE A 52 4.72 11.36 0.84
C ILE A 52 4.93 11.44 -0.68
N GLY A 53 5.17 10.31 -1.34
CA GLY A 53 5.32 10.27 -2.79
C GLY A 53 4.04 10.69 -3.52
N GLY A 54 2.88 10.21 -3.06
CA GLY A 54 1.58 10.48 -3.68
C GLY A 54 1.15 11.93 -3.55
N PHE A 55 1.23 12.52 -2.35
CA PHE A 55 0.92 13.92 -2.13
C PHE A 55 1.97 14.85 -2.75
N GLY A 56 3.24 14.42 -2.81
CA GLY A 56 4.28 15.13 -3.56
C GLY A 56 3.93 15.25 -5.05
N LEU A 57 3.48 14.15 -5.68
CA LEU A 57 2.97 14.17 -7.05
C LEU A 57 1.73 15.04 -7.19
N LEU A 58 0.80 14.98 -6.23
CA LEU A 58 -0.42 15.78 -6.21
C LEU A 58 -0.12 17.28 -6.28
N GLY A 59 0.76 17.75 -5.38
CA GLY A 59 1.16 19.15 -5.30
C GLY A 59 1.97 19.60 -6.52
N LEU A 60 2.89 18.75 -7.00
CA LEU A 60 3.72 19.05 -8.17
C LEU A 60 2.89 19.20 -9.45
N LEU A 61 1.87 18.35 -9.63
CA LEU A 61 1.01 18.34 -10.81
C LEU A 61 -0.22 19.25 -10.67
N GLN A 62 -0.40 19.91 -9.53
CA GLN A 62 -1.52 20.80 -9.24
C GLN A 62 -2.90 20.17 -9.49
N LEU A 63 -3.06 18.89 -9.14
CA LEU A 63 -4.24 18.09 -9.51
C LEU A 63 -5.49 18.36 -8.67
N GLY A 64 -5.40 19.10 -7.57
CA GLY A 64 -6.53 19.29 -6.65
C GLY A 64 -6.92 17.99 -5.94
N TRP A 65 -8.24 17.71 -5.83
CA TRP A 65 -8.77 16.52 -5.15
C TRP A 65 -9.86 15.79 -5.97
N PRO A 66 -9.56 15.33 -7.21
CA PRO A 66 -10.49 14.54 -7.99
C PRO A 66 -10.83 13.24 -7.28
N GLY A 67 -12.00 12.68 -7.57
CA GLY A 67 -12.52 11.55 -6.81
C GLY A 67 -11.61 10.32 -6.90
N TRP A 68 -10.95 10.07 -8.04
CA TRP A 68 -10.01 8.95 -8.17
C TRP A 68 -8.84 9.01 -7.15
N ILE A 69 -8.45 10.20 -6.71
CA ILE A 69 -7.41 10.39 -5.68
C ILE A 69 -7.94 10.04 -4.31
N LEU A 70 -9.16 10.49 -3.98
CA LEU A 70 -9.81 10.14 -2.71
C LEU A 70 -9.97 8.62 -2.59
N VAL A 71 -10.39 7.95 -3.66
CA VAL A 71 -10.49 6.48 -3.69
C VAL A 71 -9.12 5.83 -3.50
N LYS A 72 -8.05 6.33 -4.13
CA LYS A 72 -6.69 5.81 -3.88
C LYS A 72 -6.26 5.96 -2.42
N ILE A 73 -6.59 7.06 -1.76
CA ILE A 73 -6.28 7.26 -0.34
C ILE A 73 -7.00 6.20 0.50
N VAL A 74 -8.28 5.96 0.23
CA VAL A 74 -9.06 4.89 0.88
C VAL A 74 -8.40 3.53 0.65
N ILE A 75 -7.94 3.22 -0.57
CA ILE A 75 -7.22 1.97 -0.85
C ILE A 75 -5.97 1.82 0.02
N TRP A 76 -5.15 2.87 0.17
CA TRP A 76 -3.97 2.81 1.03
C TRP A 76 -4.31 2.63 2.51
N LEU A 77 -5.42 3.21 2.98
CA LEU A 77 -5.93 2.96 4.34
C LEU A 77 -6.42 1.51 4.51
N LEU A 78 -7.06 0.93 3.49
CA LEU A 78 -7.43 -0.49 3.51
C LEU A 78 -6.19 -1.38 3.63
N PHE A 79 -5.08 -1.07 2.96
CA PHE A 79 -3.82 -1.80 3.15
C PHE A 79 -3.30 -1.74 4.60
N ALA A 80 -3.47 -0.62 5.30
CA ALA A 80 -3.14 -0.51 6.72
C ALA A 80 -3.99 -1.46 7.58
N VAL A 81 -5.30 -1.55 7.28
CA VAL A 81 -6.22 -2.47 7.97
C VAL A 81 -5.86 -3.93 7.66
N MET A 82 -5.57 -4.25 6.40
CA MET A 82 -5.19 -5.61 5.98
C MET A 82 -3.94 -6.12 6.69
N MET A 83 -2.98 -5.26 7.00
CA MET A 83 -1.81 -5.63 7.79
C MET A 83 -2.19 -6.06 9.22
N VAL A 84 -3.17 -5.39 9.85
CA VAL A 84 -3.69 -5.80 11.15
C VAL A 84 -4.43 -7.14 11.03
N LEU A 85 -5.27 -7.31 10.01
CA LEU A 85 -5.99 -8.55 9.75
C LEU A 85 -5.03 -9.73 9.49
N ALA A 86 -3.97 -9.55 8.73
CA ALA A 86 -2.96 -10.57 8.47
C ALA A 86 -2.31 -11.09 9.77
N ARG A 87 -2.18 -10.24 10.79
CA ARG A 87 -1.62 -10.63 12.09
C ARG A 87 -2.64 -11.22 13.05
N ARG A 88 -3.88 -10.75 13.01
CA ARG A 88 -4.94 -11.08 13.98
C ARG A 88 -5.83 -12.23 13.51
N LEU A 89 -5.96 -12.45 12.21
CA LEU A 89 -6.83 -13.45 11.57
C LEU A 89 -6.07 -14.21 10.47
N PRO A 90 -5.10 -15.09 10.82
CA PRO A 90 -4.30 -15.83 9.84
C PRO A 90 -5.14 -16.68 8.87
N GLN A 91 -6.32 -17.16 9.31
CA GLN A 91 -7.26 -17.92 8.49
C GLN A 91 -7.75 -17.15 7.24
N SER A 92 -7.67 -15.82 7.26
CA SER A 92 -8.07 -14.97 6.13
C SER A 92 -6.97 -14.79 5.08
N GLY A 93 -5.80 -15.44 5.23
CA GLY A 93 -4.62 -15.22 4.40
C GLY A 93 -4.88 -15.29 2.89
N LYS A 94 -5.66 -16.28 2.41
CA LYS A 94 -6.03 -16.41 0.98
C LYS A 94 -6.82 -15.19 0.48
N TYR A 95 -7.79 -14.71 1.26
CA TYR A 95 -8.60 -13.55 0.90
C TYR A 95 -7.77 -12.27 0.93
N LEU A 96 -6.88 -12.13 1.91
CA LEU A 96 -5.98 -10.99 2.00
C LEU A 96 -4.99 -10.95 0.83
N TRP A 97 -4.47 -12.11 0.40
CA TRP A 97 -3.57 -12.22 -0.74
C TRP A 97 -4.24 -11.72 -2.03
N TRP A 98 -5.35 -12.35 -2.43
CA TRP A 98 -6.04 -11.96 -3.65
C TRP A 98 -6.67 -10.56 -3.56
N GLY A 99 -7.19 -10.19 -2.39
CA GLY A 99 -7.69 -8.85 -2.13
C GLY A 99 -6.62 -7.77 -2.31
N SER A 100 -5.39 -8.04 -1.85
CA SER A 100 -4.26 -7.10 -2.01
C SER A 100 -3.90 -6.87 -3.47
N LEU A 101 -3.90 -7.94 -4.28
CA LEU A 101 -3.62 -7.84 -5.71
C LEU A 101 -4.73 -7.08 -6.45
N MET A 102 -6.00 -7.35 -6.11
CA MET A 102 -7.14 -6.64 -6.69
C MET A 102 -7.12 -5.15 -6.34
N LEU A 103 -6.88 -4.80 -5.07
CA LEU A 103 -6.79 -3.42 -4.63
C LEU A 103 -5.61 -2.68 -5.26
N ALA A 104 -4.44 -3.32 -5.36
CA ALA A 104 -3.27 -2.75 -6.02
C ALA A 104 -3.52 -2.51 -7.52
N GLY A 105 -4.10 -3.51 -8.21
CA GLY A 105 -4.50 -3.40 -9.61
C GLY A 105 -5.51 -2.29 -9.84
N PHE A 106 -6.52 -2.17 -8.96
CA PHE A 106 -7.51 -1.10 -9.04
C PHE A 106 -6.90 0.29 -8.77
N ALA A 107 -5.98 0.41 -7.82
CA ALA A 107 -5.24 1.66 -7.59
C ALA A 107 -4.39 2.06 -8.81
N ALA A 108 -3.79 1.09 -9.51
CA ALA A 108 -3.08 1.32 -10.76
C ALA A 108 -4.03 1.76 -11.89
N TYR A 109 -5.18 1.11 -12.03
CA TYR A 109 -6.24 1.50 -12.96
C TYR A 109 -6.67 2.96 -12.74
N LEU A 110 -6.95 3.35 -11.49
CA LEU A 110 -7.36 4.72 -11.15
C LEU A 110 -6.30 5.76 -11.51
N ALA A 111 -5.02 5.46 -11.24
CA ALA A 111 -3.92 6.37 -11.52
C ALA A 111 -3.71 6.61 -13.03
N ASN A 112 -4.04 5.64 -13.87
CA ASN A 112 -3.85 5.71 -15.32
C ASN A 112 -5.05 6.31 -16.04
N LEU A 113 -6.27 5.84 -15.73
CA LEU A 113 -7.47 6.26 -16.45
C LEU A 113 -8.14 7.50 -15.86
N LYS A 114 -7.91 7.82 -14.58
CA LYS A 114 -8.43 9.00 -13.89
C LYS A 114 -9.93 9.29 -14.19
N PRO A 115 -10.81 8.29 -14.01
CA PRO A 115 -12.16 8.32 -14.60
C PRO A 115 -13.13 9.36 -14.01
N PHE A 116 -12.81 10.00 -12.87
CA PHE A 116 -13.66 10.99 -12.19
C PHE A 116 -12.86 11.82 -11.16
#